data_AF-A0A7L3FMY2-F1
#
_entry.id   AF-A0A7L3FMY2-F1
#
_cell.length_a   1.000
_cell.length_b   1.000
_cell.length_c   1.000
_cell.angle_alpha   90.00
_cell.angle_beta   90.00
_cell.angle_gamma   90.00
#
_symmetry.space_group_name_H-M   'P 1'
#
loop_
_entity.id
_entity.type
_entity.pdbx_description
1 polymer ?
#
loop_
_entity_poly.entity_id
_entity_poly.type
_entity_poly.pdbx_seq_one_letter_code
_entity_poly.pdbx_strand_id
1 'polypeptide(L)' 'SDAACERTELDAIRFANEVQAEYWSVSAKTGENVREFFFRVAALAFEQSMIKELEKAAGNVAQIGTGNLISM' A
#
# COMPACT_ATOMS: atom_id res chain seq x y z
N SER A 1 -16.53 29.68 7.43
CA SER A 1 -15.50 30.30 8.28
C SER A 1 -14.41 29.28 8.53
N ASP A 2 -13.20 29.72 8.82
CA ASP A 2 -12.03 28.85 9.02
C ASP A 2 -12.27 27.78 10.09
N ALA A 3 -13.03 28.10 11.14
CA ALA A 3 -13.43 27.18 12.19
C ALA A 3 -14.25 25.96 11.70
N ALA A 4 -15.02 26.10 10.62
CA ALA A 4 -15.75 24.97 10.03
C ALA A 4 -14.82 24.03 9.26
N CYS A 5 -13.83 24.59 8.56
CA CYS A 5 -12.81 23.83 7.83
C CYS A 5 -11.94 23.01 8.79
N GLU A 6 -11.47 23.63 9.87
CA GLU A 6 -10.68 22.97 10.91
C GLU A 6 -11.46 21.82 11.57
N ARG A 7 -12.75 22.02 11.85
CA ARG A 7 -13.60 20.97 12.42
C ARG A 7 -13.79 19.79 11.46
N THR A 8 -14.04 20.08 10.18
CA THR A 8 -14.16 19.04 9.15
C THR A 8 -12.85 18.24 9.00
N GLU A 9 -11.70 18.90 9.07
CA GLU A 9 -10.40 18.23 9.01
C GLU A 9 -10.18 17.32 10.23
N LEU A 10 -10.48 17.79 11.44
CA LEU A 10 -10.41 16.96 12.65
C LEU A 10 -11.34 15.74 12.60
N ASP A 11 -12.55 15.91 12.07
CA ASP A 11 -13.50 14.81 11.89
C ASP A 11 -12.98 13.79 10.87
N ALA A 12 -12.36 14.24 9.77
CA ALA A 12 -11.76 13.38 8.76
C ALA A 12 -10.54 12.61 9.30
N ILE A 13 -9.68 13.26 10.09
CA ILE A 13 -8.54 12.62 10.77
C ILE A 13 -9.03 11.55 11.75
N ARG A 14 -10.04 11.86 12.56
CA ARG A 14 -10.64 10.90 13.50
C ARG A 14 -11.17 9.68 12.75
N PHE A 15 -11.94 9.90 11.69
CA PHE A 15 -12.49 8.82 10.87
C PHE A 15 -11.39 7.96 10.23
N ALA A 16 -10.33 8.57 9.69
CA ALA A 16 -9.21 7.83 9.12
C ALA A 16 -8.54 6.91 10.16
N ASN A 17 -8.34 7.40 11.39
CA ASN A 17 -7.81 6.57 12.49
C ASN A 17 -8.75 5.42 12.86
N GLU A 18 -10.07 5.65 12.88
CA GLU A 18 -11.08 4.62 13.18
C GLU A 18 -11.03 3.46 12.17
N VAL A 19 -10.81 3.77 10.88
CA VAL A 19 -10.71 2.76 9.81
C VAL A 19 -9.29 2.32 9.49
N GLN A 20 -8.30 2.72 10.30
CA GLN A 20 -6.88 2.42 10.11
C GLN A 20 -6.33 2.85 8.73
N ALA A 21 -6.75 4.02 8.27
CA ALA A 21 -6.29 4.63 7.02
C ALA A 21 -5.48 5.90 7.30
N GLU A 22 -4.67 6.30 6.31
CA GLU A 22 -3.95 7.58 6.33
C GLU A 22 -4.86 8.72 5.85
N TYR A 23 -4.89 9.83 6.60
CA TYR A 23 -5.52 11.06 6.16
C TYR A 23 -4.56 11.90 5.31
N TRP A 24 -5.08 12.48 4.23
CA TRP A 24 -4.33 13.37 3.34
C TRP A 24 -5.20 14.54 2.91
N SER A 25 -4.80 15.75 3.31
CA SER A 25 -5.37 16.99 2.77
C SER A 25 -4.69 17.32 1.44
N VAL A 26 -5.47 17.49 0.37
CA VAL A 26 -4.97 17.74 -0.99
C VAL A 26 -5.76 18.85 -1.68
N SER A 27 -5.11 19.59 -2.57
CA SER A 27 -5.78 20.57 -3.43
C SER A 27 -5.40 20.36 -4.89
N ALA A 28 -6.35 19.87 -5.69
CA ALA A 28 -6.16 19.74 -7.13
C ALA A 28 -5.95 21.09 -7.84
N LYS A 29 -6.45 22.19 -7.26
CA LYS A 29 -6.32 23.54 -7.82
C LYS A 29 -4.90 24.08 -7.69
N THR A 30 -4.26 23.88 -6.55
CA THR A 30 -2.90 24.38 -6.27
C THR A 30 -1.83 23.32 -6.46
N GLY A 31 -2.21 22.05 -6.56
CA GLY A 31 -1.31 20.91 -6.58
C GLY A 31 -0.79 20.51 -5.18
N GLU A 32 -1.31 21.11 -4.12
CA GLU A 32 -0.89 20.81 -2.75
C GLU A 32 -1.09 19.33 -2.43
N ASN A 33 -0.02 18.68 -1.96
CA ASN A 33 0.07 17.27 -1.56
C ASN A 33 -0.34 16.22 -2.59
N VAL A 34 -0.77 16.61 -3.81
CA VAL A 34 -1.22 15.67 -4.85
C VAL A 34 -0.12 14.68 -5.22
N ARG A 35 1.10 15.19 -5.45
CA ARG A 35 2.25 14.33 -5.81
C ARG A 35 2.54 13.31 -4.69
N GLU A 36 2.77 13.80 -3.47
CA GLU A 36 3.15 12.96 -2.34
C GLU A 36 2.07 11.93 -2.00
N PHE A 37 0.78 12.31 -2.07
CA PHE A 37 -0.33 11.40 -1.88
C PHE A 37 -0.29 10.22 -2.87
N PHE A 38 -0.17 10.49 -4.17
CA PHE A 38 -0.12 9.41 -5.16
C PHE A 38 1.17 8.58 -5.10
N PHE A 39 2.30 9.18 -4.71
CA PHE A 39 3.52 8.41 -4.45
C PHE A 39 3.35 7.46 -3.26
N ARG A 40 2.71 7.89 -2.17
CA ARG A 40 2.40 7.02 -1.03
C ARG A 40 1.52 5.85 -1.44
N VAL A 41 0.46 6.13 -2.20
CA VAL A 41 -0.44 5.08 -2.73
C VAL A 41 0.33 4.10 -3.62
N ALA A 42 1.16 4.59 -4.54
CA ALA A 42 1.96 3.75 -5.42
C ALA A 42 2.97 2.88 -4.64
N ALA A 43 3.62 3.45 -3.62
CA ALA A 43 4.58 2.73 -2.77
C ALA A 43 3.89 1.59 -1.99
N LEU A 44 2.73 1.86 -1.37
CA LEU A 44 1.96 0.83 -0.65
C LEU A 44 1.49 -0.28 -1.57
N ALA A 45 0.98 0.07 -2.76
CA ALA A 45 0.55 -0.90 -3.76
C ALA A 45 1.72 -1.75 -4.27
N PHE A 46 2.87 -1.13 -4.50
CA PHE A 46 4.10 -1.83 -4.90
C PHE A 46 4.59 -2.79 -3.82
N GLU A 47 4.68 -2.33 -2.57
CA GLU A 47 5.09 -3.16 -1.43
C GLU A 47 4.21 -4.41 -1.29
N GLN A 48 2.89 -4.22 -1.30
CA GLN A 48 1.94 -5.34 -1.25
C GLN A 48 2.06 -6.28 -2.44
N SER A 49 2.30 -5.76 -3.64
CA SER A 49 2.49 -6.57 -4.84
C SER A 49 3.75 -7.42 -4.75
N MET A 50 4.84 -6.84 -4.25
CA MET A 50 6.13 -7.53 -4.07
C MET A 50 6.04 -8.63 -3.02
N ILE A 51 5.38 -8.38 -1.88
CA ILE A 51 5.16 -9.41 -0.85
C ILE A 51 4.40 -10.60 -1.43
N LYS A 52 3.30 -10.35 -2.17
CA LYS A 52 2.51 -11.42 -2.81
C LYS A 52 3.33 -12.23 -3.81
N GLU A 53 4.15 -11.59 -4.63
CA GLU A 53 5.02 -12.31 -5.57
C GLU A 53 6.09 -13.14 -4.85
N LEU A 54 6.66 -12.66 -3.74
CA LEU A 54 7.62 -13.42 -2.94
C LEU A 54 6.97 -14.63 -2.26
N GLU A 55 5.78 -14.48 -1.69
CA GLU A 55 5.01 -15.60 -1.10
C GLU A 55 4.71 -16.67 -2.15
N LYS A 56 4.30 -16.25 -3.36
CA LYS A 56 4.08 -17.14 -4.50
C LYS A 56 5.37 -17.84 -4.93
N ALA A 57 6.50 -17.14 -4.97
CA ALA A 57 7.79 -17.74 -5.33
C ALA A 57 8.26 -18.76 -4.27
N ALA A 58 8.06 -18.47 -2.98
CA ALA A 58 8.38 -19.38 -1.88
C ALA A 58 7.53 -20.66 -1.90
N GLY A 59 6.27 -20.59 -2.34
CA GLY A 59 5.42 -21.78 -2.55
C GLY A 59 5.80 -22.60 -3.79
N ASN A 60 6.46 -21.97 -4.77
CA ASN A 60 6.92 -22.59 -6.01
C ASN A 60 8.42 -22.89 -5.97
N VAL A 61 8.92 -23.51 -4.88
CA VAL A 61 10.25 -24.12 -4.93
C VAL A 61 10.19 -25.17 -6.04
N ALA A 62 10.69 -24.83 -7.22
CA ALA A 62 10.81 -25.76 -8.31
C ALA A 62 11.63 -26.92 -7.75
N GLN A 63 10.98 -28.08 -7.59
CA GLN A 63 11.64 -29.29 -7.12
C GLN A 63 12.55 -29.74 -8.27
N ILE A 64 13.75 -29.17 -8.31
CA ILE A 64 14.77 -29.49 -9.29
C ILE A 64 15.39 -30.81 -8.81
N GLY A 65 15.04 -31.90 -9.48
CA GLY A 65 15.72 -33.19 -9.29
C GLY A 65 14.94 -34.29 -8.56
N THR A 66 13.65 -34.50 -8.86
CA THR A 66 12.98 -35.79 -8.57
C THR A 66 13.39 -36.87 -9.59
N GLY A 67 14.64 -36.83 -10.06
CA GLY A 67 15.19 -37.84 -10.96
C GLY A 67 15.44 -39.11 -10.16
N ASN A 68 14.76 -40.19 -10.52
CA ASN A 68 15.08 -41.52 -10.00
C ASN A 68 16.59 -41.76 -10.17
N LEU A 69 17.28 -41.99 -9.05
CA LEU A 69 18.65 -42.48 -9.04
C LEU A 69 18.66 -43.79 -9.82
N ILE A 70 19.28 -43.79 -11.01
CA ILE A 70 19.52 -45.02 -11.74
C ILE A 70 20.51 -45.83 -10.90
N SER A 71 20.04 -46.88 -10.24
CA SER A 71 20.92 -47.84 -9.57
C SER A 71 21.56 -48.74 -10.63
N MET A 72 22.89 -48.78 -10.65
CA MET A 72 23.66 -49.78 -11.41
C MET A 72 23.63 -51.15 -10.74
#